data_AF-A0A537THI6-F1
#
_entry.id   AF-A0A537THI6-F1
#
_cell.length_a   1.000
_cell.length_b   1.000
_cell.length_c   1.000
_cell.angle_alpha   90.00
_cell.angle_beta   90.00
_cell.angle_gamma   90.00
#
_symmetry.space_group_name_H-M   'P 1'
#
loop_
_entity.id
_entity.type
_entity.pdbx_description
1 polymer ?
#
loop_
_entity_poly.entity_id
_entity_poly.type
_entity_poly.pdbx_seq_one_letter_code
_entity_poly.pdbx_strand_id
1 'polypeptide(L)' 'MNLDDLGDKLAALNPGDVAEVPYNVYASLFPPGEPDDNARARAYNFAKAHDCTFDYWPSDRIVIFVKSSKPEK' A
#
# COMPACT_ATOMS: atom_id res chain seq x y z
N MET A 1 3.56 -6.42 -11.34
CA MET A 1 3.21 -6.46 -9.91
C MET A 1 1.72 -6.71 -9.81
N ASN A 2 1.33 -7.75 -9.06
CA ASN A 2 -0.07 -8.10 -8.76
C ASN A 2 -0.29 -7.99 -7.24
N LEU A 3 -1.52 -8.24 -6.75
CA LEU A 3 -1.82 -8.13 -5.33
C LEU A 3 -1.03 -9.12 -4.47
N ASP A 4 -0.78 -10.34 -4.95
CA ASP A 4 0.06 -11.32 -4.25
C ASP A 4 1.50 -10.81 -4.10
N ASP A 5 2.10 -10.32 -5.18
CA ASP A 5 3.45 -9.72 -5.19
C ASP A 5 3.55 -8.51 -4.25
N LEU A 6 2.50 -7.70 -4.16
CA LEU A 6 2.42 -6.63 -3.16
C LEU A 6 2.36 -7.20 -1.75
N GLY A 7 1.52 -8.21 -1.50
CA GLY A 7 1.40 -8.87 -0.20
C GLY A 7 2.73 -9.45 0.29
N ASP A 8 3.46 -10.16 -0.58
CA ASP A 8 4.78 -10.70 -0.29
C ASP A 8 5.78 -9.57 0.02
N LYS A 9 5.76 -8.48 -0.76
CA LYS A 9 6.61 -7.31 -0.51
C LYS A 9 6.31 -6.67 0.85
N LEU A 10 5.04 -6.50 1.21
CA LEU A 10 4.62 -5.94 2.49
C LEU A 10 4.96 -6.86 3.67
N ALA A 11 4.88 -8.18 3.48
CA ALA A 11 5.26 -9.16 4.48
C ALA A 11 6.77 -9.18 4.76
N ALA A 12 7.59 -8.87 3.75
CA ALA A 12 9.05 -8.81 3.86
C ALA A 12 9.59 -7.49 4.43
N LEU A 13 8.75 -6.45 4.58
CA LEU A 13 9.17 -5.17 5.17
C LEU A 13 9.50 -5.32 6.65
N ASN A 14 10.59 -4.69 7.09
CA ASN A 14 10.85 -4.55 8.51
C ASN A 14 9.92 -3.48 9.10
N PRO A 15 9.62 -3.53 10.40
CA PRO A 15 8.81 -2.51 11.05
C PRO A 15 9.43 -1.11 10.89
N GLY A 16 8.71 -0.17 10.29
CA GLY A 16 9.20 1.17 9.93
C GLY A 16 9.67 1.32 8.47
N ASP A 17 9.85 0.23 7.73
CA ASP A 17 10.13 0.29 6.29
C ASP A 17 8.87 0.67 5.49
N VAL A 18 9.10 1.17 4.27
CA VAL A 18 8.05 1.59 3.35
C VAL A 18 8.15 0.84 2.02
N ALA A 19 7.00 0.49 1.45
CA ALA A 19 6.87 0.07 0.07
C ALA A 19 6.17 1.16 -0.73
N GLU A 20 6.90 1.77 -1.66
CA GLU A 20 6.37 2.77 -2.58
C GLU A 20 5.76 2.08 -3.81
N VAL A 21 4.59 2.56 -4.23
CA VAL A 21 3.86 2.07 -5.40
C VAL A 21 3.44 3.27 -6.25
N PRO A 22 3.98 3.43 -7.48
CA PRO A 22 3.58 4.52 -8.36
C PRO A 22 2.15 4.35 -8.89
N TYR A 23 1.47 5.45 -9.23
CA TYR A 23 0.04 5.43 -9.57
C TYR A 23 -0.35 4.50 -10.72
N ASN A 24 0.53 4.30 -11.70
CA ASN A 24 0.29 3.36 -12.79
C ASN A 24 0.16 1.91 -12.27
N VAL A 25 1.00 1.52 -11.31
CA VAL A 25 0.94 0.21 -10.67
C VAL A 25 -0.25 0.16 -9.72
N TYR A 26 -0.46 1.21 -8.92
CA TYR A 26 -1.61 1.32 -8.02
C TYR A 26 -2.95 1.18 -8.75
N ALA A 27 -3.14 1.86 -9.88
CA ALA A 27 -4.35 1.76 -10.69
C ALA A 27 -4.57 0.35 -11.27
N SER A 28 -3.48 -0.40 -11.50
CA SER A 28 -3.56 -1.79 -11.93
C SER A 28 -3.93 -2.74 -10.77
N LEU A 29 -3.47 -2.46 -9.55
CA LEU A 29 -3.74 -3.25 -8.35
C LEU A 29 -5.12 -2.97 -7.75
N PHE A 30 -5.53 -1.71 -7.74
CA PHE A 30 -6.77 -1.21 -7.15
C PHE A 30 -7.51 -0.31 -8.16
N PRO A 31 -8.07 -0.87 -9.24
CA PRO A 31 -8.73 -0.06 -10.28
C PRO A 31 -9.96 0.68 -9.73
N PRO A 32 -10.19 1.94 -10.14
CA PRO A 32 -9.47 2.67 -11.20
C PRO A 32 -8.17 3.37 -10.77
N GLY A 33 -7.78 3.27 -9.50
CA GLY A 33 -6.65 4.00 -8.92
C GLY A 33 -7.02 5.40 -8.43
N GLU A 34 -6.05 6.29 -8.33
CA GLU A 34 -6.28 7.67 -7.88
C GLU A 34 -6.98 8.51 -8.95
N PRO A 35 -7.93 9.40 -8.60
CA PRO A 35 -8.26 9.87 -7.25
C PRO A 35 -9.46 9.15 -6.57
N ASP A 36 -9.75 7.89 -6.93
CA ASP A 36 -10.96 7.19 -6.48
C ASP A 36 -10.89 6.76 -5.00
N ASP A 37 -11.86 7.19 -4.19
CA ASP A 37 -11.90 6.90 -2.76
C ASP A 37 -12.17 5.41 -2.46
N ASN A 38 -12.82 4.67 -3.36
CA ASN A 38 -13.04 3.24 -3.20
C ASN A 38 -11.74 2.45 -3.45
N ALA A 39 -10.93 2.88 -4.42
CA ALA A 39 -9.58 2.37 -4.63
C ALA A 39 -8.73 2.59 -3.38
N ARG A 40 -8.78 3.80 -2.78
CA ARG A 40 -8.09 4.10 -1.51
C ARG A 40 -8.54 3.20 -0.38
N ALA A 41 -9.85 3.00 -0.23
CA ALA A 41 -10.40 2.15 0.81
C ALA A 41 -9.95 0.69 0.67
N ARG A 42 -9.88 0.17 -0.56
CA ARG A 42 -9.35 -1.18 -0.85
C ARG A 42 -7.87 -1.30 -0.51
N ALA A 43 -7.07 -0.31 -0.93
CA ALA A 43 -5.65 -0.29 -0.63
C ALA A 43 -5.35 -0.15 0.86
N TYR A 44 -6.12 0.67 1.57
CA TYR A 44 -6.05 0.80 3.02
C TYR A 44 -6.40 -0.53 3.74
N ASN A 45 -7.47 -1.20 3.32
CA ASN A 45 -7.84 -2.50 3.87
C ASN A 45 -6.78 -3.57 3.58
N PHE A 46 -6.19 -3.53 2.38
CA PHE A 46 -5.09 -4.41 2.01
C PHE A 46 -3.86 -4.14 2.90
N ALA A 47 -3.47 -2.88 3.07
CA ALA A 47 -2.37 -2.49 3.95
C ALA A 47 -2.58 -3.02 5.37
N LYS A 48 -3.79 -2.82 5.91
CA LYS A 48 -4.16 -3.25 7.26
C LYS A 48 -4.08 -4.77 7.43
N ALA A 49 -4.47 -5.55 6.42
CA ALA A 49 -4.36 -7.00 6.44
C ALA A 49 -2.91 -7.50 6.50
N HIS A 50 -1.94 -6.65 6.15
CA HIS A 50 -0.51 -6.93 6.18
C HIS A 50 0.24 -6.14 7.27
N ASP A 51 -0.47 -5.64 8.30
CA ASP A 51 0.09 -4.80 9.39
C ASP A 51 0.76 -3.50 8.90
N CYS A 52 0.35 -3.01 7.73
CA CYS A 52 0.83 -1.77 7.14
C CYS A 52 -0.22 -0.66 7.27
N THR A 53 0.25 0.57 7.31
CA THR A 53 -0.57 1.77 7.05
C THR A 53 -0.44 2.17 5.58
N PHE A 54 -1.43 2.90 5.09
CA PHE A 54 -1.46 3.41 3.72
C PHE A 54 -1.45 4.94 3.75
N ASP A 55 -0.59 5.54 2.95
CA ASP A 55 -0.49 6.99 2.79
C ASP A 55 -0.34 7.36 1.30
N TYR A 56 -0.70 8.59 0.94
CA TYR A 56 -0.82 9.03 -0.45
C TYR A 56 -0.03 10.31 -0.67
N TRP A 57 0.91 10.28 -1.62
CA TRP A 57 1.82 11.39 -1.89
C TRP A 57 1.54 11.96 -3.29
N PRO A 58 0.70 13.00 -3.41
CA PRO A 58 0.26 13.58 -4.68
C PRO A 58 1.40 14.18 -5.50
N SER A 59 2.36 14.80 -4.81
CA SER A 59 3.49 15.50 -5.43
C SER A 59 4.34 14.58 -6.29
N ASP A 60 4.57 13.36 -5.80
CA ASP A 60 5.42 12.34 -6.44
C ASP A 60 4.61 11.32 -7.26
N ARG A 61 3.27 11.41 -7.21
CA ARG A 61 2.33 10.46 -7.84
C ARG A 61 2.59 9.01 -7.42
N ILE A 62 2.81 8.82 -6.12
CA ILE A 62 3.01 7.52 -5.48
C ILE A 62 2.05 7.34 -4.30
N VAL A 63 1.75 6.10 -3.99
CA VAL A 63 1.18 5.69 -2.71
C VAL A 63 2.24 4.91 -1.94
N ILE A 64 2.21 4.99 -0.62
CA ILE A 64 3.18 4.29 0.23
C ILE A 64 2.45 3.40 1.22
N PHE A 65 3.03 2.23 1.45
CA PHE A 65 2.60 1.27 2.46
C PHE A 65 3.69 1.21 3.51
N VAL A 66 3.40 1.61 4.74
CA VAL A 66 4.39 1.67 5.84
C VAL A 66 4.15 0.52 6.79
N LYS A 67 5.16 -0.33 7.03
CA LYS A 67 5.02 -1.43 7.99
C LYS A 67 4.97 -0.87 9.40
N SER A 68 3.91 -1.19 10.13
CA SER A 68 3.73 -0.69 11.50
C SER A 68 4.88 -1.18 12.38
N SER A 69 5.50 -0.27 13.13
CA SER A 69 6.59 -0.58 14.09
C SER A 69 6.14 -1.42 15.30
N LYS A 70 4.85 -1.73 15.42
CA LYS A 70 4.33 -2.50 16.53
C LYS A 70 4.17 -3.96 16.11
N PRO A 71 4.91 -4.91 16.70
CA PRO A 71 4.34 -6.23 16.85
C PRO A 71 3.08 -6.06 17.69
N GLU A 72 1.90 -6.33 17.14
CA GLU A 72 0.73 -6.57 17.98
C GLU A 72 1.12 -7.70 18.95
N LYS A 73 1.00 -7.39 20.23
CA LYS A 73 1.61 -8.11 21.35
C LYS A 73 0.67 -9.20 21.85
#